data_AF-A0A451C7Z3-F1
#
_entry.id   AF-A0A451C7Z3-F1
#
_cell.length_a   1.000
_cell.length_b   1.000
_cell.length_c   1.000
_cell.angle_alpha   90.00
_cell.angle_beta   90.00
_cell.angle_gamma   90.00
#
_symmetry.space_group_name_H-M   'P 1'
#
loop_
_entity.id
_entity.type
_entity.pdbx_description
1 polymer ?
#
loop_
_entity_poly.entity_id
_entity_poly.type
_entity_poly.pdbx_seq_one_letter_code
_entity_poly.pdbx_strand_id
1 'polypeptide(L)'
;MASLTETETESKKYLFIDDAPEYLRVYRKILRDAGHTMEIIDNIGLGWVWIERHGPFELVLIDLALDRHFSEFGREYKEVREGLESYGHGALFMTGQALGLRLWRRRKKIQQPYCYFTNFSQIWVENCNTGDPEFGGMMFEEAHDLGLVLNKSALWEGNMDQELRNIRQIWEDKEWLL
;
A
#
# COMPACT_ATOMS: atom_id res chain seq x y z
N MET A 1 -25.73 -6.06 34.75
CA MET A 1 -25.57 -4.96 33.78
C MET A 1 -24.13 -5.00 33.30
N ALA A 2 -23.90 -5.51 32.10
CA ALA A 2 -22.57 -5.54 31.51
C ALA A 2 -22.24 -4.14 30.99
N SER A 3 -21.17 -3.54 31.53
CA SER A 3 -20.61 -2.30 31.05
C SER A 3 -19.98 -2.57 29.68
N LEU A 4 -20.59 -2.05 28.62
CA LEU A 4 -19.96 -1.97 27.31
C LEU A 4 -18.83 -0.96 27.44
N THR A 5 -17.60 -1.44 27.59
CA THR A 5 -16.42 -0.60 27.38
C THR A 5 -16.36 -0.29 25.88
N GLU A 6 -16.92 0.86 25.50
CA GLU A 6 -16.53 1.53 24.27
C GLU A 6 -15.01 1.73 24.35
N THR A 7 -14.28 0.92 23.60
CA THR A 7 -12.86 1.14 23.37
C THR A 7 -12.79 2.37 22.49
N GLU A 8 -12.45 3.52 23.06
CA GLU A 8 -12.11 4.72 22.29
C GLU A 8 -11.08 4.30 21.23
N THR A 9 -11.50 4.25 19.98
CA THR A 9 -10.65 3.85 18.88
C THR A 9 -9.77 5.06 18.58
N GLU A 10 -8.46 4.94 18.80
CA GLU A 10 -7.51 6.01 18.49
C GLU A 10 -7.72 6.48 17.05
N SER A 11 -7.81 7.80 16.84
CA SER A 11 -8.03 8.37 15.52
C SER A 11 -6.79 8.16 14.63
N LYS A 12 -6.87 7.21 13.70
CA LYS A 12 -5.79 6.87 12.76
C LYS A 12 -5.79 7.75 11.51
N LYS A 13 -4.61 7.87 10.89
CA LYS A 13 -4.41 8.61 9.63
C LYS A 13 -3.91 7.68 8.53
N TYR A 14 -4.69 7.55 7.47
CA TYR A 14 -4.38 6.73 6.30
C TYR A 14 -4.05 7.60 5.09
N LEU A 15 -3.17 7.10 4.23
CA LEU A 15 -2.86 7.71 2.94
C LEU A 15 -3.15 6.73 1.83
N PHE A 16 -3.97 7.13 0.87
CA PHE A 16 -4.23 6.37 -0.35
C PHE A 16 -3.53 7.05 -1.52
N ILE A 17 -2.83 6.27 -2.33
CA ILE A 17 -2.14 6.73 -3.53
C ILE A 17 -2.76 6.00 -4.71
N ASP A 18 -3.65 6.68 -5.43
CA ASP A 18 -4.53 6.10 -6.45
C ASP A 18 -4.95 7.19 -7.45
N ASP A 19 -4.82 6.94 -8.74
CA ASP A 19 -5.06 7.92 -9.80
C ASP A 19 -6.55 8.08 -10.16
N ALA A 20 -7.43 7.33 -9.49
CA ALA A 20 -8.88 7.38 -9.63
C ALA A 20 -9.58 7.76 -8.29
N PRO A 21 -9.30 8.98 -7.77
CA PRO A 21 -9.70 9.42 -6.42
C PRO A 21 -11.23 9.45 -6.20
N GLU A 22 -12.03 9.51 -7.25
CA GLU A 22 -13.49 9.45 -7.21
C GLU A 22 -14.01 8.13 -6.62
N TYR A 23 -13.37 6.99 -6.93
CA TYR A 23 -13.78 5.68 -6.41
C TYR A 23 -13.43 5.53 -4.93
N LEU A 24 -12.44 6.26 -4.45
CA LEU A 24 -12.00 6.21 -3.06
C LEU A 24 -12.86 7.04 -2.10
N ARG A 25 -13.83 7.83 -2.61
CA ARG A 25 -14.73 8.64 -1.77
C ARG A 25 -15.54 7.78 -0.79
N VAL A 26 -15.90 6.56 -1.19
CA VAL A 26 -16.63 5.63 -0.33
C VAL A 26 -15.78 5.20 0.87
N TYR A 27 -14.51 4.88 0.64
CA TYR A 27 -13.56 4.51 1.70
C TYR A 27 -13.27 5.66 2.65
N ARG A 28 -13.15 6.89 2.13
CA ARG A 28 -13.00 8.09 2.97
C ARG A 28 -14.20 8.26 3.91
N LYS A 29 -15.42 8.03 3.41
CA LYS A 29 -16.62 8.06 4.24
C LYS A 29 -16.57 6.99 5.32
N ILE A 30 -16.30 5.74 4.95
CA ILE A 30 -16.21 4.60 5.87
C ILE A 30 -15.22 4.89 7.00
N LEU A 31 -13.99 5.30 6.66
CA LEU A 31 -12.96 5.59 7.66
C LEU A 31 -13.33 6.77 8.56
N ARG A 32 -13.93 7.83 7.99
CA ARG A 32 -14.40 8.96 8.80
C ARG A 32 -15.50 8.54 9.77
N ASP A 33 -16.44 7.73 9.31
CA ASP A 33 -17.56 7.26 10.12
C ASP A 33 -17.06 6.31 11.24
N ALA A 34 -15.90 5.67 11.04
CA ALA A 34 -15.12 4.94 12.06
C ALA A 34 -14.19 5.81 12.92
N GLY A 35 -14.20 7.15 12.78
CA GLY A 35 -13.36 8.07 13.56
C GLY A 35 -11.91 8.20 13.08
N HIS A 36 -11.64 7.85 11.82
CA HIS A 36 -10.32 7.92 11.20
C HIS A 36 -10.25 8.96 10.08
N THR A 37 -9.03 9.33 9.69
CA THR A 37 -8.78 10.29 8.61
C THR A 37 -8.09 9.63 7.43
N MET A 38 -8.45 10.08 6.23
CA MET A 38 -7.93 9.54 4.98
C MET A 38 -7.58 10.67 4.02
N GLU A 39 -6.31 10.71 3.62
CA GLU A 39 -5.81 11.57 2.54
C GLU A 39 -5.69 10.75 1.24
N ILE A 40 -5.92 11.40 0.11
CA ILE A 40 -5.81 10.77 -1.22
C ILE A 40 -4.85 11.61 -2.06
N ILE A 41 -3.88 10.96 -2.67
CA ILE A 41 -2.92 11.55 -3.60
C ILE A 41 -2.95 10.75 -4.90
N ASP A 42 -2.94 11.42 -6.04
CA ASP A 42 -3.24 10.80 -7.35
C ASP A 42 -2.01 10.35 -8.14
N ASN A 43 -0.81 10.42 -7.55
CA ASN A 43 0.43 10.02 -8.22
C ASN A 43 1.56 9.65 -7.25
N ILE A 44 2.46 8.78 -7.73
CA ILE A 44 3.64 8.29 -6.97
C ILE A 44 4.52 9.44 -6.48
N GLY A 45 4.81 10.44 -7.32
CA GLY A 45 5.75 11.51 -6.98
C GLY A 45 5.26 12.39 -5.83
N LEU A 46 4.03 12.88 -5.90
CA LEU A 46 3.41 13.63 -4.81
C LEU A 46 3.20 12.74 -3.58
N GLY A 47 2.79 11.48 -3.77
CA GLY A 47 2.59 10.54 -2.67
C GLY A 47 3.88 10.34 -1.88
N TRP A 48 5.01 10.19 -2.58
CA TRP A 48 6.33 10.12 -2.00
C TRP A 48 6.71 11.35 -1.18
N VAL A 49 6.58 12.55 -1.78
CA VAL A 49 6.86 13.82 -1.09
C VAL A 49 5.97 13.97 0.15
N TRP A 50 4.73 13.52 0.05
CA TRP A 50 3.76 13.59 1.13
C TRP A 50 4.14 12.68 2.30
N ILE A 51 4.55 11.43 2.01
CA ILE A 51 5.09 10.50 3.01
C ILE A 51 6.31 11.09 3.71
N GLU A 52 7.27 11.67 2.97
CA GLU A 52 8.48 12.24 3.57
C GLU A 52 8.19 13.46 4.47
N ARG A 53 7.11 14.20 4.23
CA ARG A 53 6.78 15.43 4.97
C ARG A 53 5.80 15.24 6.11
N HIS A 54 4.87 14.30 5.97
CA HIS A 54 3.72 14.15 6.85
C HIS A 54 3.60 12.78 7.50
N GLY A 55 4.49 11.83 7.16
CA GLY A 55 4.54 10.52 7.77
C GLY A 55 5.13 10.52 9.18
N PRO A 56 5.06 9.36 9.88
CA PRO A 56 4.45 8.13 9.39
C PRO A 56 2.91 8.17 9.47
N PHE A 57 2.26 7.64 8.44
CA PHE A 57 0.85 7.29 8.44
C PHE A 57 0.65 5.94 9.11
N GLU A 58 -0.56 5.67 9.59
CA GLU A 58 -0.93 4.34 10.10
C GLU A 58 -0.67 3.27 9.04
N LEU A 59 -1.14 3.53 7.82
CA LEU A 59 -0.89 2.67 6.66
C LEU A 59 -1.00 3.51 5.38
N VAL A 60 -0.08 3.28 4.45
CA VAL A 60 -0.17 3.78 3.08
C VAL A 60 -0.72 2.67 2.19
N LEU A 61 -1.81 2.95 1.48
CA LEU A 61 -2.36 2.06 0.47
C LEU A 61 -1.99 2.57 -0.90
N ILE A 62 -1.31 1.73 -1.68
CA ILE A 62 -0.77 2.08 -2.99
C ILE A 62 -1.55 1.31 -4.05
N ASP A 63 -2.16 2.02 -4.99
CA ASP A 63 -2.72 1.37 -6.16
C ASP A 63 -1.61 0.71 -6.97
N LEU A 64 -1.70 -0.60 -7.14
CA LEU A 64 -0.70 -1.34 -7.89
C LEU A 64 -0.72 -0.92 -9.37
N ALA A 65 -1.89 -0.58 -9.91
CA ALA A 65 -2.08 -0.20 -11.31
C ALA A 65 -1.83 1.29 -11.59
N LEU A 66 -1.17 2.00 -10.69
CA LEU A 66 -0.99 3.44 -10.81
C LEU A 66 -0.09 3.82 -12.01
N ASP A 67 -0.67 4.48 -13.00
CA ASP A 67 -0.05 4.74 -14.30
C ASP A 67 0.46 6.19 -14.42
N ARG A 68 1.28 6.64 -13.46
CA ARG A 68 1.87 7.99 -13.51
C ARG A 68 3.37 8.00 -13.23
N HIS A 69 4.13 8.35 -14.27
CA HIS A 69 5.59 8.40 -14.25
C HIS A 69 6.10 9.54 -13.38
N PHE A 70 7.05 9.25 -12.50
CA PHE A 70 7.85 10.26 -11.83
C PHE A 70 9.35 10.00 -12.02
N SER A 71 10.05 10.91 -12.69
CA SER A 71 11.43 10.70 -13.16
C SER A 71 12.43 10.32 -12.07
N GLU A 72 12.17 10.70 -10.82
CA GLU A 72 13.03 10.35 -9.69
C GLU A 72 12.98 8.85 -9.32
N PHE A 73 12.00 8.08 -9.81
CA PHE A 73 11.84 6.63 -9.59
C PHE A 73 12.48 5.77 -10.68
N GLY A 74 13.39 6.33 -11.49
CA GLY A 74 13.97 5.63 -12.64
C GLY A 74 14.61 4.27 -12.31
N ARG A 75 15.19 4.12 -11.11
CA ARG A 75 15.72 2.82 -10.66
C ARG A 75 14.60 1.82 -10.40
N GLU A 76 13.64 2.21 -9.57
CA GLU A 76 12.53 1.33 -9.17
C GLU A 76 11.67 0.94 -10.38
N TYR A 77 11.38 1.87 -11.29
CA TYR A 77 10.66 1.56 -12.53
C TYR A 77 11.42 0.58 -13.41
N LYS A 78 12.74 0.72 -13.52
CA LYS A 78 13.56 -0.20 -14.31
C LYS A 78 13.47 -1.63 -13.77
N GLU A 79 13.59 -1.80 -12.45
CA GLU A 79 13.55 -3.12 -11.81
C GLU A 79 12.17 -3.78 -11.95
N VAL A 80 11.08 -3.03 -11.71
CA VAL A 80 9.70 -3.51 -11.92
C VAL A 80 9.49 -3.89 -13.38
N ARG A 81 9.94 -3.04 -14.32
CA ARG A 81 9.78 -3.28 -15.75
C ARG A 81 10.51 -4.54 -16.20
N GLU A 82 11.76 -4.75 -15.77
CA GLU A 82 12.51 -5.98 -16.07
C GLU A 82 11.76 -7.22 -15.59
N GLY A 83 11.12 -7.14 -14.41
CA GLY A 83 10.24 -8.19 -13.93
C GLY A 83 8.98 -8.37 -14.79
N LEU A 84 8.23 -7.31 -15.09
CA LEU A 84 7.03 -7.38 -15.95
C LEU A 84 7.34 -7.94 -17.35
N GLU A 85 8.48 -7.58 -17.94
CA GLU A 85 8.94 -8.11 -19.21
C GLU A 85 9.13 -9.63 -19.15
N SER A 86 9.66 -10.15 -18.03
CA SER A 86 9.83 -11.60 -17.82
C SER A 86 8.50 -12.38 -17.75
N TYR A 87 7.42 -11.73 -17.31
CA TYR A 87 6.06 -12.29 -17.25
C TYR A 87 5.24 -12.05 -18.54
N GLY A 88 5.82 -11.44 -19.58
CA GLY A 88 5.11 -11.14 -20.83
C GLY A 88 4.20 -9.90 -20.75
N HIS A 89 4.36 -9.08 -19.71
CA HIS A 89 3.59 -7.86 -19.45
C HIS A 89 4.37 -6.57 -19.74
N GLY A 90 5.44 -6.64 -20.56
CA GLY A 90 6.35 -5.52 -20.83
C GLY A 90 5.74 -4.27 -21.48
N ALA A 91 4.46 -4.30 -21.88
CA ALA A 91 3.72 -3.13 -22.32
C ALA A 91 3.17 -2.27 -21.16
N LEU A 92 3.20 -2.80 -19.93
CA LEU A 92 2.92 -2.04 -18.71
C LEU A 92 4.22 -1.38 -18.27
N PHE A 93 4.26 -0.06 -18.36
CA PHE A 93 5.50 0.69 -18.12
C PHE A 93 5.61 1.18 -16.66
N MET A 94 4.51 1.17 -15.91
CA MET A 94 4.40 1.86 -14.62
C MET A 94 3.45 1.11 -13.69
N THR A 95 3.89 0.93 -12.46
CA THR A 95 3.07 0.36 -11.38
C THR A 95 3.34 1.13 -10.10
N GLY A 96 2.37 1.12 -9.18
CA GLY A 96 2.56 1.60 -7.81
C GLY A 96 3.66 0.85 -7.06
N GLN A 97 4.06 -0.34 -7.54
CA GLN A 97 5.13 -1.12 -6.94
C GLN A 97 6.46 -0.37 -6.91
N ALA A 98 6.71 0.54 -7.86
CA ALA A 98 7.89 1.40 -7.81
C ALA A 98 7.96 2.25 -6.52
N LEU A 99 6.82 2.71 -6.00
CA LEU A 99 6.76 3.41 -4.73
C LEU A 99 7.02 2.47 -3.55
N GLY A 100 6.37 1.31 -3.52
CA GLY A 100 6.57 0.37 -2.43
C GLY A 100 8.00 -0.18 -2.37
N LEU A 101 8.68 -0.42 -3.50
CA LEU A 101 10.11 -0.75 -3.51
C LEU A 101 10.97 0.33 -2.85
N ARG A 102 10.66 1.62 -3.10
CA ARG A 102 11.37 2.72 -2.44
C ARG A 102 11.09 2.75 -0.94
N LEU A 103 9.84 2.56 -0.54
CA LEU A 103 9.44 2.48 0.86
C LEU A 103 10.13 1.30 1.55
N TRP A 104 10.14 0.12 0.93
CA TRP A 104 10.85 -1.06 1.41
C TRP A 104 12.31 -0.77 1.67
N ARG A 105 13.04 -0.23 0.69
CA ARG A 105 14.48 0.08 0.82
C ARG A 105 14.77 1.08 1.93
N ARG A 106 13.83 1.98 2.18
CA ARG A 106 13.95 3.04 3.18
C ARG A 106 13.17 2.73 4.46
N ARG A 107 12.63 1.52 4.62
CA ARG A 107 11.67 1.16 5.69
C ARG A 107 12.19 1.46 7.08
N LYS A 108 13.46 1.14 7.36
CA LYS A 108 14.09 1.43 8.66
C LYS A 108 14.24 2.92 8.95
N LYS A 109 14.40 3.75 7.91
CA LYS A 109 14.57 5.20 8.04
C LYS A 109 13.22 5.92 8.10
N ILE A 110 12.27 5.51 7.27
CA ILE A 110 10.98 6.19 7.10
C ILE A 110 9.94 5.65 8.08
N GLN A 111 10.08 4.41 8.54
CA GLN A 111 9.15 3.77 9.48
C GLN A 111 7.70 3.78 8.96
N GLN A 112 7.51 3.63 7.65
CA GLN A 112 6.19 3.70 7.01
C GLN A 112 5.70 2.30 6.58
N PRO A 113 4.69 1.74 7.27
CA PRO A 113 3.94 0.60 6.78
C PRO A 113 3.18 0.94 5.50
N TYR A 114 3.10 -0.03 4.60
CA TYR A 114 2.27 0.08 3.40
C TYR A 114 1.73 -1.28 2.95
N CYS A 115 0.70 -1.24 2.13
CA CYS A 115 0.23 -2.38 1.35
C CYS A 115 -0.17 -1.92 -0.05
N TYR A 116 -0.39 -2.89 -0.91
CA TYR A 116 -0.96 -2.67 -2.23
C TYR A 116 -2.46 -2.89 -2.21
N PHE A 117 -3.15 -2.19 -3.10
CA PHE A 117 -4.60 -2.22 -3.23
C PHE A 117 -4.95 -2.21 -4.71
N THR A 118 -5.49 -3.30 -5.26
CA THR A 118 -5.61 -3.48 -6.71
C THR A 118 -6.85 -4.28 -7.11
N ASN A 119 -7.34 -4.05 -8.33
CA ASN A 119 -8.28 -4.94 -9.02
C ASN A 119 -7.59 -5.79 -10.11
N PHE A 120 -6.30 -5.55 -10.31
CA PHE A 120 -5.47 -6.19 -11.33
C PHE A 120 -4.31 -6.85 -10.60
N SER A 121 -4.45 -8.12 -10.24
CA SER A 121 -3.41 -8.89 -9.54
C SER A 121 -2.25 -9.26 -10.44
N GLN A 122 -2.50 -9.41 -11.75
CA GLN A 122 -1.53 -9.87 -12.75
C GLN A 122 -0.34 -8.93 -12.99
N ILE A 123 -0.35 -7.74 -12.39
CA ILE A 123 0.71 -6.73 -12.54
C ILE A 123 1.67 -6.73 -11.33
N TRP A 124 1.46 -7.63 -10.36
CA TRP A 124 2.39 -7.86 -9.26
C TRP A 124 3.70 -8.44 -9.80
N VAL A 125 4.82 -7.85 -9.41
CA VAL A 125 6.14 -8.34 -9.77
C VAL A 125 6.83 -8.90 -8.55
N GLU A 126 7.00 -10.21 -8.54
CA GLU A 126 7.64 -10.90 -7.44
C GLU A 126 9.14 -10.62 -7.46
N ASN A 127 9.74 -10.49 -6.28
CA ASN A 127 11.19 -10.51 -6.12
C ASN A 127 11.95 -9.51 -7.03
N CYS A 128 11.43 -8.29 -7.19
CA CYS A 128 12.06 -7.21 -7.98
C CYS A 128 13.54 -6.92 -7.59
N ASN A 129 13.95 -7.32 -6.39
CA ASN A 129 15.31 -7.16 -5.88
C ASN A 129 15.72 -8.36 -5.02
N THR A 130 16.47 -9.29 -5.59
CA THR A 130 16.87 -10.55 -4.92
C THR A 130 17.73 -10.36 -3.67
N GLY A 131 18.44 -9.23 -3.53
CA GLY A 131 19.30 -8.96 -2.37
C GLY A 131 18.58 -8.38 -1.15
N ASP A 132 17.43 -7.73 -1.35
CA ASP A 132 16.55 -7.22 -0.30
C ASP A 132 15.12 -7.25 -0.85
N PRO A 133 14.52 -8.44 -0.92
CA PRO A 133 13.26 -8.62 -1.62
C PRO A 133 12.12 -8.06 -0.79
N GLU A 134 11.27 -7.28 -1.46
CA GLU A 134 10.07 -6.71 -0.86
C GLU A 134 9.20 -7.83 -0.26
N PHE A 135 8.79 -7.64 0.99
CA PHE A 135 8.03 -8.65 1.75
C PHE A 135 8.68 -10.04 1.80
N GLY A 136 10.00 -10.12 1.66
CA GLY A 136 10.70 -11.41 1.62
C GLY A 136 10.61 -12.13 0.26
N GLY A 137 10.12 -11.46 -0.78
CA GLY A 137 10.00 -12.02 -2.13
C GLY A 137 8.78 -12.91 -2.32
N MET A 138 7.73 -12.66 -1.52
CA MET A 138 6.47 -13.39 -1.57
C MET A 138 5.87 -13.40 -2.99
N MET A 139 5.31 -14.56 -3.34
CA MET A 139 4.46 -14.72 -4.50
C MET A 139 3.18 -13.89 -4.33
N PHE A 140 2.48 -13.59 -5.44
CA PHE A 140 1.22 -12.83 -5.35
C PHE A 140 0.23 -13.45 -4.36
N GLU A 141 0.02 -14.77 -4.45
CA GLU A 141 -0.95 -15.49 -3.61
C GLU A 141 -0.58 -15.39 -2.13
N GLU A 142 0.70 -15.51 -1.80
CA GLU A 142 1.19 -15.40 -0.42
C GLU A 142 0.99 -13.98 0.12
N ALA A 143 1.31 -12.96 -0.67
CA ALA A 143 1.13 -11.57 -0.30
C ALA A 143 -0.36 -11.20 -0.18
N HIS A 144 -1.22 -11.75 -1.04
CA HIS A 144 -2.67 -11.58 -1.00
C HIS A 144 -3.29 -12.28 0.21
N ASP A 145 -2.96 -13.54 0.46
CA ASP A 145 -3.49 -14.32 1.59
C ASP A 145 -3.07 -13.74 2.93
N LEU A 146 -1.88 -13.12 2.98
CA LEU A 146 -1.42 -12.37 4.14
C LEU A 146 -2.08 -10.97 4.25
N GLY A 147 -2.69 -10.44 3.19
CA GLY A 147 -3.35 -9.12 3.19
C GLY A 147 -2.45 -7.94 2.79
N LEU A 148 -1.22 -8.19 2.34
CA LEU A 148 -0.29 -7.15 1.86
C LEU A 148 -0.62 -6.67 0.44
N VAL A 149 -1.42 -7.44 -0.29
CA VAL A 149 -2.05 -7.03 -1.55
C VAL A 149 -3.55 -7.24 -1.44
N LEU A 150 -4.28 -6.14 -1.22
CA LEU A 150 -5.73 -6.13 -1.06
C LEU A 150 -6.46 -6.05 -2.39
N ASN A 151 -7.55 -6.80 -2.52
CA ASN A 151 -8.51 -6.62 -3.60
C ASN A 151 -9.41 -5.39 -3.33
N LYS A 152 -9.49 -4.43 -4.26
CA LYS A 152 -10.29 -3.21 -4.03
C LYS A 152 -11.75 -3.51 -3.74
N SER A 153 -12.29 -4.49 -4.44
CA SER A 153 -13.69 -4.90 -4.35
C SER A 153 -14.02 -5.66 -3.06
N ALA A 154 -13.00 -6.10 -2.31
CA ALA A 154 -13.19 -6.83 -1.05
C ALA A 154 -13.28 -5.90 0.18
N LEU A 155 -12.98 -4.62 0.05
CA LEU A 155 -13.13 -3.64 1.13
C LEU A 155 -14.54 -3.03 1.13
N TRP A 156 -15.20 -3.10 2.28
CA TRP A 156 -16.53 -2.54 2.52
C TRP A 156 -16.65 -2.09 3.98
N GLU A 157 -17.76 -1.42 4.30
CA GLU A 157 -17.93 -0.71 5.58
C GLU A 157 -17.71 -1.57 6.83
N GLY A 158 -18.10 -2.85 6.80
CA GLY A 158 -18.00 -3.74 7.96
C GLY A 158 -16.70 -4.55 8.07
N ASN A 159 -15.76 -4.45 7.11
CA ASN A 159 -14.46 -5.11 7.24
C ASN A 159 -13.25 -4.17 7.13
N MET A 160 -13.41 -2.98 6.53
CA MET A 160 -12.28 -2.13 6.17
C MET A 160 -11.35 -1.81 7.36
N ASP A 161 -11.88 -1.35 8.50
CA ASP A 161 -11.05 -1.03 9.67
C ASP A 161 -10.24 -2.25 10.16
N GLN A 162 -10.89 -3.42 10.24
CA GLN A 162 -10.21 -4.64 10.66
C GLN A 162 -9.11 -5.07 9.69
N GLU A 163 -9.36 -4.99 8.38
CA GLU A 163 -8.35 -5.33 7.36
C GLU A 163 -7.12 -4.43 7.48
N LEU A 164 -7.31 -3.11 7.63
CA LEU A 164 -6.18 -2.18 7.77
C LEU A 164 -5.39 -2.42 9.07
N ARG A 165 -6.07 -2.76 10.16
CA ARG A 165 -5.40 -3.14 11.42
C ARG A 165 -4.61 -4.44 11.28
N ASN A 166 -5.17 -5.45 10.62
CA ASN A 166 -4.48 -6.72 10.38
C ASN A 166 -3.16 -6.49 9.62
N ILE A 167 -3.20 -5.66 8.59
CA ILE A 167 -2.01 -5.31 7.80
C ILE A 167 -0.97 -4.60 8.67
N ARG A 168 -1.40 -3.66 9.50
CA ARG A 168 -0.49 -2.98 10.43
C ARG A 168 0.17 -3.98 11.38
N GLN A 169 -0.61 -4.91 11.93
CA GLN A 169 -0.10 -5.95 12.82
C GLN A 169 0.92 -6.85 12.13
N ILE A 170 0.71 -7.20 10.86
CA ILE A 170 1.68 -8.00 10.08
C ILE A 170 3.03 -7.29 9.99
N TRP A 171 3.04 -5.98 9.75
CA TRP A 171 4.28 -5.20 9.72
C TRP A 171 5.03 -5.22 11.06
N GLU A 172 4.29 -5.24 12.17
CA GLU A 172 4.84 -5.31 13.52
C GLU A 172 5.38 -6.72 13.82
N ASP A 173 4.58 -7.75 13.56
CA ASP A 173 4.93 -9.16 13.79
C ASP A 173 6.13 -9.61 12.97
N LYS A 174 6.27 -9.06 11.75
CA LYS A 174 7.42 -9.34 10.87
C LYS A 174 8.63 -8.47 11.18
N GLU A 175 8.51 -7.52 12.10
CA GLU A 175 9.57 -6.61 12.50
C GLU A 175 10.23 -5.88 11.32
N TRP A 176 9.50 -5.66 10.22
CA TRP A 176 10.08 -5.15 8.98
C TRP A 176 10.60 -3.71 9.08
N LEU A 177 10.16 -2.97 10.09
CA LEU A 177 10.64 -1.63 10.36
C LEU A 177 11.89 -1.60 11.25
N LEU A 178 12.27 -2.70 11.90
CA LEU A 178 13.46 -2.79 12.77
C LEU A 178 14.74 -3.05 11.96
#